data_AF-A0AAD7X6P9-F1
#
_entry.id   AF-A0AAD7X6P9-F1
#
_cell.length_a   1.000
_cell.length_b   1.000
_cell.length_c   1.000
_cell.angle_alpha   90.00
_cell.angle_beta   90.00
_cell.angle_gamma   90.00
#
_symmetry.space_group_name_H-M   'P 1'
#
loop_
_entity.id
_entity.type
_entity.pdbx_description
1 polymer ?
#
loop_
_entity_poly.entity_id
_entity_poly.type
_entity_poly.pdbx_seq_one_letter_code
_entity_poly.pdbx_strand_id
1 'polypeptide(L)'
;MAHKPSRAAPTRYQHHRPRETKGFPEAEMYEELLQDRDPRNHILPVELLDAETRPILLMPWLSEFYVLQLYKWRTSDFLKLFLQIVEGVEYLHDHNITHGDICHGNVVAATERDAQGHPEIQPGRVYIIDLETVRRIPAPPGVQLALPLPQAQFRPPIEDMSQLDPYSWDVYCLGRLFGMCTGDERSPYSYTHIIDGLLATSGDAWVYVDAVPQPGERAKPSPSRYACSVY
;
A
#
# COMPACT_ATOMS: atom_id res chain seq x y z
N MET A 1 -8.65 24.32 59.05
CA MET A 1 -7.94 24.19 57.76
C MET A 1 -8.64 23.11 56.95
N ALA A 2 -9.38 23.48 55.91
CA ALA A 2 -10.10 22.54 55.05
C ALA A 2 -9.69 22.81 53.60
N HIS A 3 -8.99 21.86 52.99
CA HIS A 3 -8.63 21.86 51.57
C HIS A 3 -9.85 21.47 50.73
N LYS A 4 -10.27 22.33 49.79
CA LYS A 4 -11.12 21.96 48.66
C LYS A 4 -10.21 21.38 47.56
N PRO A 5 -10.53 20.22 46.95
CA PRO A 5 -9.92 19.84 45.70
C PRO A 5 -10.66 20.52 44.54
N SER A 6 -9.95 21.41 43.84
CA SER A 6 -10.34 21.92 42.53
C SER A 6 -10.05 20.83 41.49
N ARG A 7 -11.07 20.10 41.05
CA ARG A 7 -11.00 19.31 39.80
C ARG A 7 -11.29 20.26 38.65
N ALA A 8 -10.24 20.72 37.98
CA ALA A 8 -10.37 21.25 36.64
C ALA A 8 -10.78 20.08 35.73
N ALA A 9 -11.93 20.23 35.06
CA ALA A 9 -12.35 19.32 34.00
C ALA A 9 -11.35 19.43 32.82
N PRO A 10 -11.04 18.32 32.11
CA PRO A 10 -10.24 18.41 30.90
C PRO A 10 -11.00 19.26 29.88
N THR A 11 -10.33 20.28 29.38
CA THR A 11 -10.80 21.16 28.31
C THR A 11 -11.10 20.29 27.09
N ARG A 12 -12.40 20.15 26.79
CA ARG A 12 -12.90 19.56 25.55
C ARG A 12 -12.32 20.41 24.41
N TYR A 13 -11.41 19.85 23.61
CA TYR A 13 -10.90 20.51 22.42
C TYR A 13 -12.10 20.97 21.60
N GLN A 14 -12.21 22.28 21.42
CA GLN A 14 -13.28 22.86 20.63
C GLN A 14 -13.02 22.46 19.18
N HIS A 15 -13.93 21.70 18.59
CA HIS A 15 -13.94 21.40 17.15
C HIS A 15 -14.00 22.72 16.39
N HIS A 16 -12.83 23.22 15.95
CA HIS A 16 -12.77 24.21 14.90
C HIS A 16 -13.36 23.57 13.63
N ARG A 17 -14.25 24.31 12.96
CA ARG A 17 -14.78 23.91 11.64
C ARG A 17 -13.60 23.62 10.71
N PRO A 18 -13.62 22.53 9.93
CA PRO A 18 -12.52 22.20 9.03
C PRO A 18 -12.38 23.30 7.99
N ARG A 19 -11.20 23.92 7.87
CA ARG A 19 -10.79 24.47 6.57
C ARG A 19 -10.34 23.31 5.70
N GLU A 20 -10.64 23.43 4.41
CA GLU A 20 -10.38 22.42 3.39
C GLU A 20 -8.86 22.09 3.34
N THR A 21 -8.48 20.81 3.26
CA THR A 21 -7.10 20.32 3.00
C THR A 21 -6.56 20.70 1.62
N LYS A 22 -7.29 21.55 0.91
CA LYS A 22 -7.12 21.89 -0.50
C LYS A 22 -5.72 22.41 -0.80
N GLY A 23 -5.02 21.74 -1.71
CA GLY A 23 -3.64 22.03 -2.12
C GLY A 23 -2.58 21.14 -1.47
N PHE A 24 -2.96 20.16 -0.64
CA PHE A 24 -2.06 19.19 -0.03
C PHE A 24 -2.46 17.77 -0.45
N PRO A 25 -1.93 17.25 -1.57
CA PRO A 25 -2.42 16.01 -2.19
C PRO A 25 -2.48 14.80 -1.26
N GLU A 26 -1.49 14.63 -0.38
CA GLU A 26 -1.47 13.53 0.58
C GLU A 26 -2.62 13.64 1.59
N ALA A 27 -2.85 14.83 2.16
CA ALA A 27 -3.90 15.06 3.14
C ALA A 27 -5.30 14.92 2.51
N GLU A 28 -5.48 15.43 1.29
CA GLU A 28 -6.72 15.23 0.51
C GLU A 28 -6.99 13.73 0.28
N MET A 29 -5.95 12.95 -0.01
CA MET A 29 -6.07 11.51 -0.21
C MET A 29 -6.46 10.79 1.09
N TYR A 30 -5.86 11.14 2.22
CA TYR A 30 -6.30 10.63 3.53
C TYR A 30 -7.75 11.01 3.85
N GLU A 31 -8.16 12.26 3.60
CA GLU A 31 -9.55 12.68 3.82
C GLU A 31 -10.53 11.82 3.03
N GLU A 32 -10.23 11.55 1.76
CA GLU A 32 -11.08 10.73 0.91
C GLU A 32 -11.11 9.27 1.38
N LEU A 33 -9.94 8.63 1.47
CA LEU A 33 -9.84 7.20 1.72
C LEU A 33 -10.31 6.81 3.12
N LEU A 34 -10.19 7.68 4.12
CA LEU A 34 -10.67 7.39 5.48
C LEU A 34 -12.21 7.44 5.63
N GLN A 35 -12.93 8.02 4.66
CA GLN A 35 -14.39 7.95 4.64
C GLN A 35 -14.91 6.60 4.13
N ASP A 36 -14.12 5.91 3.32
CA ASP A 36 -14.49 4.59 2.81
C ASP A 36 -14.39 3.52 3.91
N ARG A 37 -15.39 2.65 3.95
CA ARG A 37 -15.53 1.57 4.94
C ARG A 37 -15.32 0.19 4.32
N ASP A 38 -14.88 0.08 3.07
CA ASP A 38 -14.49 -1.19 2.47
C ASP A 38 -13.47 -1.89 3.38
N PRO A 39 -13.72 -3.14 3.82
CA PRO A 39 -12.80 -3.86 4.69
C PRO A 39 -11.43 -4.12 4.05
N ARG A 40 -11.28 -4.03 2.73
CA ARG A 40 -10.02 -4.08 1.99
C ARG A 40 -9.26 -2.74 2.02
N ASN A 41 -9.88 -1.68 2.55
CA ASN A 41 -9.17 -0.43 2.80
C ASN A 41 -8.17 -0.62 3.94
N HIS A 42 -6.91 -0.81 3.57
CA HIS A 42 -5.79 -0.98 4.48
C HIS A 42 -5.01 0.33 4.70
N ILE A 43 -5.56 1.51 4.40
CA ILE A 43 -4.91 2.77 4.77
C ILE A 43 -4.92 2.94 6.29
N LEU A 44 -3.79 3.33 6.87
CA LEU A 44 -3.68 3.60 8.30
C LEU A 44 -4.63 4.75 8.70
N PRO A 45 -5.53 4.55 9.68
CA PRO A 45 -6.31 5.64 10.25
C PRO A 45 -5.40 6.71 10.85
N VAL A 46 -5.60 7.97 10.44
CA VAL A 46 -4.88 9.14 10.95
C VAL A 46 -5.86 10.22 11.40
N GLU A 47 -5.41 11.06 12.34
CA GLU A 47 -6.08 12.30 12.67
C GLU A 47 -5.47 13.44 11.86
N LEU A 48 -6.30 14.12 11.07
CA LEU A 48 -5.91 15.30 10.31
C LEU A 48 -6.16 16.55 11.15
N LEU A 49 -5.08 17.25 11.50
CA LEU A 49 -5.16 18.54 12.18
C LEU A 49 -4.99 19.67 11.18
N ASP A 50 -5.97 20.55 11.14
CA ASP A 50 -5.88 21.82 10.44
C ASP A 50 -4.93 22.76 11.19
N ALA A 51 -3.82 23.14 10.55
CA ALA A 51 -2.88 24.13 11.06
C ALA A 51 -2.67 25.24 10.04
N GLU A 52 -2.34 26.44 10.52
CA GLU A 52 -2.39 27.69 9.74
C GLU A 52 -1.62 27.68 8.41
N THR A 53 -0.61 26.82 8.28
CA THR A 53 0.30 26.79 7.13
C THR A 53 0.26 25.49 6.32
N ARG A 54 -0.08 24.37 6.94
CA ARG A 54 -0.21 23.04 6.31
C ARG A 54 -0.95 22.09 7.22
N PRO A 55 -1.70 21.11 6.68
CA PRO A 55 -2.28 20.04 7.50
C PRO A 55 -1.16 19.25 8.20
N ILE A 56 -1.47 18.76 9.40
CA ILE A 56 -0.61 17.86 10.16
C ILE A 56 -1.31 16.50 10.23
N LEU A 57 -0.62 15.47 9.74
CA LEU A 57 -1.03 14.07 9.86
C LEU A 57 -0.55 13.53 11.21
N LEU A 58 -1.48 13.26 12.13
CA LEU A 58 -1.19 12.51 13.35
C LEU A 58 -1.49 11.03 13.12
N MET A 59 -0.43 10.24 13.01
CA MET A 59 -0.52 8.79 12.81
C MET A 59 -0.22 8.01 14.09
N PRO A 60 -0.95 6.92 14.38
CA PRO A 60 -0.54 5.94 15.38
C PRO A 60 0.85 5.38 15.07
N TRP A 61 1.71 5.28 16.07
CA TRP A 61 3.00 4.63 15.89
C TRP A 61 2.82 3.11 15.92
N LEU A 62 2.88 2.49 14.74
CA LEU A 62 2.88 1.04 14.58
C LEU A 62 4.27 0.49 14.24
N SER A 63 4.48 -0.80 14.48
CA SER A 63 5.73 -1.46 14.08
C SER A 63 5.76 -1.71 12.57
N GLU A 64 6.90 -1.41 11.94
CA GLU A 64 7.16 -1.76 10.54
C GLU A 64 6.96 -3.27 10.32
N PHE A 65 6.29 -3.61 9.22
CA PHE A 65 5.92 -4.98 8.89
C PHE A 65 7.11 -5.94 8.89
N TYR A 66 8.23 -5.49 8.32
CA TYR A 66 9.46 -6.29 8.20
C TYR A 66 10.16 -6.53 9.55
N VAL A 67 9.96 -5.65 10.55
CA VAL A 67 10.57 -5.78 11.87
C VAL A 67 9.94 -6.89 12.71
N LEU A 68 8.77 -7.42 12.31
CA LEU A 68 8.08 -8.52 12.99
C LEU A 68 8.80 -9.89 12.94
N GLN A 69 10.01 -9.96 12.38
CA GLN A 69 10.81 -11.18 12.25
C GLN A 69 10.01 -12.30 11.58
N LEU A 70 9.31 -11.97 10.49
CA LEU A 70 8.37 -12.83 9.78
C LEU A 70 8.96 -14.18 9.35
N TYR A 71 10.28 -14.25 9.15
CA TYR A 71 11.00 -15.50 8.89
C TYR A 71 10.86 -16.57 10.00
N LYS A 72 10.45 -16.18 11.21
CA LYS A 72 10.17 -17.10 12.33
C LYS A 72 8.72 -17.58 12.36
N TRP A 73 7.86 -17.00 11.54
CA TRP A 73 6.43 -17.31 11.55
C TRP A 73 6.17 -18.55 10.70
N ARG A 74 5.06 -19.24 10.98
CA ARG A 74 4.59 -20.28 10.06
C ARG A 74 4.23 -19.61 8.74
N THR A 75 4.56 -20.26 7.63
CA THR A 75 4.24 -19.76 6.27
C THR A 75 2.78 -19.34 6.13
N SER A 76 1.86 -20.08 6.74
CA SER A 76 0.43 -19.74 6.76
C SER A 76 0.11 -18.40 7.42
N ASP A 77 0.82 -18.05 8.49
CA ASP A 77 0.57 -16.83 9.25
C ASP A 77 1.16 -15.62 8.50
N PHE A 78 2.34 -15.81 7.90
CA PHE A 78 2.92 -14.83 6.96
C PHE A 78 2.01 -14.56 5.77
N LEU A 79 1.53 -15.60 5.08
CA LEU A 79 0.66 -15.44 3.91
C LEU A 79 -0.65 -14.73 4.25
N LYS A 80 -1.24 -14.97 5.43
CA LYS A 80 -2.44 -14.25 5.89
C LYS A 80 -2.19 -12.75 6.06
N LEU A 81 -1.03 -12.37 6.58
CA LEU A 81 -0.70 -10.95 6.69
C LEU A 81 -0.34 -10.34 5.34
N PHE A 82 0.39 -11.06 4.51
CA PHE A 82 0.75 -10.57 3.19
C PHE A 82 -0.48 -10.39 2.30
N LEU A 83 -1.49 -11.26 2.43
CA LEU A 83 -2.76 -11.12 1.74
C LEU A 83 -3.45 -9.79 2.07
N GLN A 84 -3.35 -9.28 3.31
CA GLN A 84 -3.90 -7.97 3.66
C GLN A 84 -3.20 -6.81 2.91
N ILE A 85 -1.91 -6.94 2.62
CA ILE A 85 -1.19 -5.94 1.79
C ILE A 85 -1.74 -5.99 0.36
N VAL A 86 -1.94 -7.20 -0.17
CA VAL A 86 -2.51 -7.41 -1.50
C VAL A 86 -3.94 -6.87 -1.59
N GLU A 87 -4.79 -7.16 -0.60
CA GLU A 87 -6.15 -6.61 -0.48
C GLU A 87 -6.13 -5.07 -0.46
N GLY A 88 -5.17 -4.47 0.26
CA GLY A 88 -4.99 -3.01 0.29
C GLY A 88 -4.62 -2.39 -1.05
N VAL A 89 -3.72 -3.04 -1.81
CA VAL A 89 -3.33 -2.58 -3.14
C VAL A 89 -4.45 -2.79 -4.14
N GLU A 90 -5.14 -3.94 -4.09
CA GLU A 90 -6.33 -4.21 -4.91
C GLU A 90 -7.42 -3.17 -4.68
N TYR A 91 -7.71 -2.83 -3.42
CA TYR A 91 -8.63 -1.76 -3.06
C TYR A 91 -8.23 -0.42 -3.70
N LEU A 92 -6.95 -0.02 -3.65
CA LEU A 92 -6.50 1.21 -4.31
C LEU A 92 -6.71 1.11 -5.82
N HIS A 93 -6.38 -0.03 -6.43
CA HIS A 93 -6.47 -0.24 -7.88
C HIS A 93 -7.92 -0.16 -8.37
N ASP A 94 -8.87 -0.75 -7.63
CA ASP A 94 -10.33 -0.65 -7.85
C ASP A 94 -10.84 0.79 -7.81
N HIS A 95 -10.20 1.66 -7.03
CA HIS A 95 -10.51 3.08 -6.92
C HIS A 95 -9.73 3.95 -7.91
N ASN A 96 -9.09 3.31 -8.89
CA ASN A 96 -8.25 3.99 -9.88
C ASN A 96 -7.10 4.75 -9.22
N ILE A 97 -6.52 4.21 -8.16
CA ILE A 97 -5.41 4.78 -7.41
C ILE A 97 -4.22 3.82 -7.44
N THR A 98 -3.02 4.35 -7.64
CA THR A 98 -1.77 3.60 -7.48
C THR A 98 -0.96 4.20 -6.35
N HIS A 99 -0.36 3.36 -5.52
CA HIS A 99 0.41 3.81 -4.36
C HIS A 99 1.73 4.46 -4.77
N GLY A 100 2.51 3.81 -5.65
CA GLY A 100 3.76 4.35 -6.18
C GLY A 100 5.01 3.99 -5.39
N ASP A 101 4.93 3.80 -4.06
CA ASP A 101 6.08 3.37 -3.25
C ASP A 101 5.76 2.25 -2.24
N ILE A 102 5.17 1.15 -2.73
CA ILE A 102 4.94 -0.04 -1.88
C ILE A 102 6.29 -0.65 -1.49
N CYS A 103 6.60 -0.64 -0.19
CA CYS A 103 7.86 -1.18 0.32
C CYS A 103 7.75 -1.59 1.79
N HIS A 104 8.83 -2.13 2.36
CA HIS A 104 8.85 -2.59 3.74
C HIS A 104 8.69 -1.47 4.77
N GLY A 105 9.13 -0.25 4.44
CA GLY A 105 8.98 0.93 5.30
C GLY A 105 7.58 1.55 5.25
N ASN A 106 6.83 1.30 4.17
CA ASN A 106 5.50 1.88 3.93
C ASN A 106 4.36 0.89 4.22
N VAL A 107 4.69 -0.20 4.91
CA VAL A 107 3.73 -1.19 5.41
C VAL A 107 4.01 -1.43 6.90
N VAL A 108 2.98 -1.29 7.72
CA VAL A 108 3.03 -1.46 9.17
C VAL A 108 2.00 -2.47 9.63
N ALA A 109 2.24 -3.13 10.76
CA ALA A 109 1.31 -4.10 11.31
C ALA A 109 0.99 -3.79 12.77
N ALA A 110 -0.30 -3.84 13.10
CA ALA A 110 -0.79 -3.56 14.43
C ALA A 110 -0.67 -4.80 15.32
N THR A 111 0.00 -4.64 16.45
CA THR A 111 0.00 -5.61 17.54
C THR A 111 -1.17 -5.36 18.50
N GLU A 112 -1.44 -6.34 19.37
CA GLU A 112 -2.38 -6.16 20.49
C GLU A 112 -2.01 -4.97 21.39
N ARG A 113 -0.72 -4.65 21.50
CA ARG A 113 -0.26 -3.53 22.32
C ARG A 113 -0.60 -2.19 21.67
N ASP A 114 -0.47 -2.10 20.35
CA ASP A 114 -0.72 -0.86 19.62
C ASP A 114 -2.21 -0.48 19.68
N ALA A 115 -3.09 -1.48 19.54
CA ALA A 115 -4.54 -1.29 19.62
C ALA A 115 -5.05 -0.84 21.02
N GLN A 116 -4.29 -1.07 22.10
CA GLN A 116 -4.68 -0.61 23.44
C GLN A 116 -4.69 0.92 23.56
N GLY A 117 -3.86 1.61 22.77
CA GLY A 117 -3.77 3.07 22.76
C GLY A 117 -4.64 3.76 21.71
N HIS A 118 -5.12 2.99 20.72
CA HIS A 118 -5.72 3.51 19.49
C HIS A 118 -6.95 2.67 19.12
N PRO A 119 -8.17 3.06 19.53
CA PRO A 119 -9.39 2.26 19.32
C PRO A 119 -9.76 2.04 17.84
N GLU A 120 -9.27 2.89 16.94
CA GLU A 120 -9.38 2.77 15.49
C GLU A 120 -8.47 1.68 14.90
N ILE A 121 -7.45 1.25 15.65
CA ILE A 121 -6.47 0.25 15.20
C ILE A 121 -6.94 -1.15 15.61
N GLN A 122 -7.07 -2.03 14.62
CA GLN A 122 -7.40 -3.44 14.80
C GLN A 122 -6.13 -4.29 15.00
N PRO A 123 -6.00 -5.08 16.09
CA PRO A 123 -4.91 -6.03 16.26
C PRO A 123 -4.81 -7.04 15.10
N GLY A 124 -3.59 -7.35 14.68
CA GLY A 124 -3.32 -8.30 13.59
C GLY A 124 -3.63 -7.75 12.20
N ARG A 125 -4.05 -6.48 12.10
CA ARG A 125 -4.29 -5.80 10.83
C ARG A 125 -2.99 -5.19 10.29
N VAL A 126 -2.80 -5.30 8.99
CA VAL A 126 -1.71 -4.63 8.25
C VAL A 126 -2.26 -3.34 7.65
N TYR A 127 -1.46 -2.28 7.67
CA TYR A 127 -1.79 -0.99 7.09
C TYR A 127 -0.71 -0.51 6.12
N ILE A 128 -1.15 0.22 5.09
CA ILE A 128 -0.36 0.96 4.13
C ILE A 128 -0.32 2.42 4.59
N ILE A 129 0.85 3.04 4.51
CA ILE A 129 1.12 4.43 4.89
C ILE A 129 1.87 5.16 3.77
N ASP A 130 2.18 6.44 3.99
CA ASP A 130 3.01 7.26 3.10
C ASP A 130 2.36 7.46 1.71
N LEU A 131 1.36 8.34 1.68
CA LEU A 131 0.55 8.58 0.47
C LEU A 131 1.15 9.69 -0.42
N GLU A 132 2.39 10.10 -0.19
CA GLU A 132 3.04 11.19 -0.93
C GLU A 132 3.21 10.88 -2.44
N THR A 133 3.41 9.61 -2.78
CA THR A 133 3.64 9.16 -4.17
C THR A 133 2.38 8.68 -4.87
N VAL A 134 1.24 8.69 -4.16
CA VAL A 134 -0.05 8.19 -4.65
C VAL A 134 -0.50 8.99 -5.86
N ARG A 135 -1.07 8.30 -6.84
CA ARG A 135 -1.65 8.92 -8.04
C ARG A 135 -3.04 8.39 -8.31
N ARG A 136 -3.96 9.29 -8.61
CA ARG A 136 -5.23 8.94 -9.24
C ARG A 136 -5.01 8.79 -10.75
N ILE A 137 -5.34 7.61 -11.25
CA ILE A 137 -5.11 7.19 -12.63
C ILE A 137 -6.43 7.25 -13.41
N PRO A 138 -6.54 8.02 -14.50
CA PRO A 138 -7.81 8.18 -15.21
C PRO A 138 -8.37 6.90 -15.84
N ALA A 139 -7.51 5.94 -16.19
CA ALA A 139 -7.89 4.68 -16.80
C ALA A 139 -7.71 3.52 -15.81
N PRO A 140 -8.57 2.49 -15.82
CA PRO A 140 -8.42 1.32 -14.95
C PRO A 140 -7.20 0.47 -15.33
N PRO A 141 -6.82 -0.50 -14.48
CA PRO A 141 -5.78 -1.47 -14.81
C PRO A 141 -6.08 -2.18 -16.14
N GLY A 142 -5.02 -2.52 -16.88
CA GLY A 142 -5.12 -3.16 -18.21
C GLY A 142 -5.43 -2.20 -19.37
N VAL A 143 -5.87 -0.95 -19.09
CA VAL A 143 -6.09 0.09 -20.12
C VAL A 143 -5.05 1.20 -20.03
N GLN A 144 -4.54 1.46 -18.83
CA GLN A 144 -3.59 2.54 -18.55
C GLN A 144 -2.27 2.37 -19.33
N LEU A 145 -1.76 3.49 -19.85
CA LEU A 145 -0.46 3.55 -20.52
C LEU A 145 0.68 3.76 -19.52
N ALA A 146 1.90 3.44 -19.94
CA ALA A 146 3.08 3.67 -19.14
C ALA A 146 3.24 5.16 -18.75
N LEU A 147 3.53 5.41 -17.48
CA LEU A 147 3.81 6.72 -16.92
C LEU A 147 5.24 6.77 -16.37
N PRO A 148 5.83 7.96 -16.19
CA PRO A 148 7.10 8.09 -15.48
C PRO A 148 7.06 7.44 -14.11
N LEU A 149 8.07 6.61 -13.84
CA LEU A 149 8.22 5.95 -12.56
C LEU A 149 8.32 6.98 -11.43
N PRO A 150 7.70 6.73 -10.27
CA PRO A 150 7.85 7.58 -9.11
C PRO A 150 9.27 7.47 -8.54
N GLN A 151 9.63 8.44 -7.69
CA GLN A 151 10.76 8.25 -6.79
C GLN A 151 10.33 7.24 -5.74
N ALA A 152 10.95 6.07 -5.76
CA ALA A 152 10.58 4.94 -4.93
C ALA A 152 11.83 4.26 -4.35
N GLN A 153 11.63 3.48 -3.30
CA GLN A 153 12.72 2.78 -2.61
C GLN A 153 13.25 1.59 -3.40
N PHE A 154 12.38 0.92 -4.17
CA PHE A 154 12.80 -0.15 -5.06
C PHE A 154 13.31 0.36 -6.40
N ARG A 155 14.42 -0.23 -6.84
CA ARG A 155 14.93 -0.01 -8.20
C ARG A 155 14.02 -0.66 -9.23
N PRO A 156 13.89 -0.06 -10.43
CA PRO A 156 13.17 -0.66 -11.54
C PRO A 156 13.69 -2.06 -11.90
N PRO A 157 12.86 -2.93 -12.49
CA PRO A 157 13.24 -4.28 -12.88
C PRO A 157 14.32 -4.33 -13.98
N ILE A 158 14.39 -3.29 -14.81
CA ILE A 158 15.35 -3.15 -15.90
C ILE A 158 16.14 -1.86 -15.68
N GLU A 159 17.46 -1.94 -15.85
CA GLU A 159 18.34 -0.77 -15.82
C GLU A 159 17.86 0.27 -16.84
N ASP A 160 17.85 1.55 -16.45
CA ASP A 160 17.35 2.69 -17.23
C ASP A 160 15.84 2.70 -17.58
N MET A 161 15.04 1.74 -17.08
CA MET A 161 13.59 1.84 -17.16
C MET A 161 13.12 3.10 -16.41
N SER A 162 12.49 4.01 -17.13
CA SER A 162 11.99 5.29 -16.60
C SER A 162 10.47 5.41 -16.65
N GLN A 163 9.78 4.49 -17.32
CA GLN A 163 8.34 4.46 -17.41
C GLN A 163 7.82 3.02 -17.28
N LEU A 164 6.68 2.89 -16.63
CA LEU A 164 5.94 1.62 -16.52
C LEU A 164 4.45 1.94 -16.33
N ASP A 165 3.59 0.98 -16.64
CA ASP A 165 2.21 1.03 -16.19
C ASP A 165 2.19 1.16 -14.64
N PRO A 166 1.52 2.19 -14.07
CA PRO A 166 1.60 2.49 -12.65
C PRO A 166 0.97 1.41 -11.77
N TYR A 167 -0.03 0.65 -12.26
CA TYR A 167 -0.59 -0.50 -11.54
C TYR A 167 0.42 -1.65 -11.49
N SER A 168 1.05 -1.95 -12.63
CA SER A 168 2.11 -2.96 -12.73
C SER A 168 3.33 -2.60 -11.88
N TRP A 169 3.59 -1.31 -11.66
CA TRP A 169 4.62 -0.84 -10.75
C TRP A 169 4.34 -1.23 -9.29
N ASP A 170 3.11 -1.01 -8.80
CA ASP A 170 2.72 -1.45 -7.45
C ASP A 170 2.83 -2.97 -7.29
N VAL A 171 2.42 -3.74 -8.30
CA VAL A 171 2.52 -5.21 -8.29
C VAL A 171 3.97 -5.67 -8.28
N TYR A 172 4.85 -5.04 -9.06
CA TYR A 172 6.28 -5.30 -9.02
C TYR A 172 6.85 -5.04 -7.62
N CYS A 173 6.50 -3.91 -7.02
CA CYS A 173 6.91 -3.54 -5.67
C CYS A 173 6.40 -4.52 -4.60
N LEU A 174 5.16 -5.01 -4.72
CA LEU A 174 4.64 -6.12 -3.90
C LEU A 174 5.50 -7.38 -4.03
N GLY A 175 5.87 -7.78 -5.25
CA GLY A 175 6.76 -8.92 -5.50
C GLY A 175 8.12 -8.77 -4.83
N ARG A 176 8.69 -7.56 -4.86
CA ARG A 176 9.94 -7.24 -4.18
C ARG A 176 9.81 -7.32 -2.66
N LEU A 177 8.73 -6.78 -2.11
CA LEU A 177 8.43 -6.86 -0.68
C LEU A 177 8.27 -8.31 -0.22
N PHE A 178 7.54 -9.14 -0.98
CA PHE A 178 7.36 -10.55 -0.67
C PHE A 178 8.71 -11.29 -0.57
N GLY A 179 9.55 -11.16 -1.61
CA GLY A 179 10.86 -11.82 -1.66
C GLY A 179 11.78 -11.40 -0.50
N MET A 180 11.76 -10.11 -0.14
CA MET A 180 12.47 -9.61 1.05
C MET A 180 11.97 -10.27 2.34
N CYS A 181 10.65 -10.37 2.54
CA CYS A 181 10.07 -10.98 3.73
C CYS A 181 10.37 -12.48 3.84
N THR A 182 10.49 -13.19 2.71
CA THR A 182 10.81 -14.63 2.70
C THR A 182 12.30 -14.94 2.71
N GLY A 183 13.17 -13.92 2.65
CA GLY A 183 14.62 -14.09 2.54
C GLY A 183 15.06 -14.74 1.23
N ASP A 184 14.21 -14.70 0.21
CA ASP A 184 14.50 -15.26 -1.11
C ASP A 184 14.68 -14.08 -2.06
N GLU A 185 15.94 -13.69 -2.24
CA GLU A 185 16.36 -12.61 -3.14
C GLU A 185 16.39 -13.05 -4.62
N ARG A 186 15.85 -14.24 -4.94
CA ARG A 186 15.72 -14.68 -6.33
C ARG A 186 14.80 -13.75 -7.10
N SER A 187 15.02 -13.73 -8.40
CA SER A 187 14.39 -12.84 -9.38
C SER A 187 12.90 -12.54 -9.08
N PRO A 188 12.46 -11.26 -9.05
CA PRO A 188 11.08 -10.87 -8.74
C PRO A 188 10.04 -11.55 -9.65
N TYR A 189 10.44 -11.95 -10.86
CA TYR A 189 9.63 -12.72 -11.80
C TYR A 189 9.20 -14.10 -11.27
N SER A 190 9.87 -14.67 -10.26
CA SER A 190 9.50 -15.94 -9.64
C SER A 190 8.29 -15.82 -8.70
N TYR A 191 7.98 -14.63 -8.19
CA TYR A 191 6.87 -14.41 -7.26
C TYR A 191 5.59 -13.92 -7.92
N THR A 192 5.66 -13.53 -9.20
CA THR A 192 4.48 -13.16 -10.00
C THR A 192 3.42 -14.25 -9.92
N HIS A 193 3.78 -15.52 -10.13
CA HIS A 193 2.84 -16.64 -10.00
C HIS A 193 2.25 -16.85 -8.60
N ILE A 194 2.97 -16.47 -7.53
CA ILE A 194 2.46 -16.56 -6.16
C ILE A 194 1.49 -15.41 -5.90
N ILE A 195 1.83 -14.20 -6.36
CA ILE A 195 0.97 -13.02 -6.24
C ILE A 195 -0.28 -13.17 -7.12
N ASP A 196 -0.13 -13.63 -8.36
CA ASP A 196 -1.23 -13.99 -9.26
C ASP A 196 -2.11 -15.08 -8.63
N GLY A 197 -1.51 -16.05 -7.93
CA GLY A 197 -2.25 -17.05 -7.17
C GLY A 197 -3.02 -16.46 -5.98
N LEU A 198 -2.43 -15.52 -5.25
CA LEU A 198 -3.08 -14.82 -4.13
C LEU A 198 -4.22 -13.91 -4.64
N LEU A 199 -4.00 -13.18 -5.73
CA LEU A 199 -5.01 -12.36 -6.41
C LEU A 199 -6.12 -13.22 -7.03
N ALA A 200 -5.79 -14.36 -7.64
CA ALA A 200 -6.81 -15.28 -8.15
C ALA A 200 -7.67 -15.89 -7.03
N THR A 201 -7.17 -15.95 -5.79
CA THR A 201 -7.96 -16.37 -4.63
C THR A 201 -8.82 -15.26 -4.00
N SER A 202 -8.59 -13.97 -4.31
CA SER A 202 -9.46 -12.86 -3.89
C SER A 202 -10.73 -12.75 -4.78
N GLY A 203 -10.73 -13.37 -5.95
CA GLY A 203 -11.92 -13.54 -6.79
C GLY A 203 -11.84 -12.87 -8.17
N ASP A 204 -10.81 -12.06 -8.43
CA ASP A 204 -10.66 -11.30 -9.67
C ASP A 204 -9.37 -11.66 -10.42
N ALA A 205 -9.52 -12.09 -11.68
CA ALA A 205 -8.40 -12.47 -12.54
C ALA A 205 -7.89 -11.25 -13.32
N TRP A 206 -6.85 -10.60 -12.80
CA TRP A 206 -6.17 -9.51 -13.50
C TRP A 206 -5.22 -10.04 -14.58
N VAL A 207 -5.23 -9.40 -15.77
CA VAL A 207 -4.32 -9.71 -16.89
C VAL A 207 -3.40 -8.51 -17.10
N TYR A 208 -2.10 -8.67 -16.81
CA TYR A 208 -1.09 -7.61 -16.95
C TYR A 208 -0.42 -7.69 -18.33
N VAL A 209 -0.25 -6.54 -18.98
CA VAL A 209 0.23 -6.43 -20.36
C VAL A 209 1.76 -6.35 -20.39
N ASP A 210 2.36 -7.08 -21.34
CA ASP A 210 3.80 -7.21 -21.56
C ASP A 210 4.55 -5.87 -21.64
N ALA A 211 5.80 -5.88 -21.15
CA ALA A 211 6.80 -4.92 -21.60
C ALA A 211 7.00 -5.09 -23.11
N VAL A 212 6.81 -4.02 -23.88
CA VAL A 212 7.03 -4.00 -25.33
C VAL A 212 8.46 -4.47 -25.64
N PRO A 213 8.65 -5.54 -26.45
CA PRO A 213 9.99 -5.95 -26.86
C PRO A 213 10.65 -4.85 -27.69
N GLN A 214 11.91 -4.55 -27.39
CA GLN A 214 12.72 -3.63 -28.19
C GLN A 214 12.79 -4.10 -29.66
N PRO A 215 12.70 -3.20 -30.67
CA PRO A 215 12.79 -3.59 -32.06
C PRO A 215 14.17 -4.16 -32.37
N GLY A 216 14.28 -5.48 -32.57
CA GLY A 216 15.50 -6.13 -33.05
C GLY A 216 15.93 -7.41 -32.32
N GLU A 217 15.31 -7.77 -31.19
CA GLU A 217 15.62 -9.03 -30.53
C GLU A 217 14.89 -10.21 -31.18
N ARG A 218 15.66 -11.15 -31.77
CA ARG A 218 15.12 -12.44 -32.19
C ARG A 218 14.71 -13.24 -30.96
N ALA A 219 13.42 -13.53 -30.84
CA ALA A 219 12.85 -14.45 -29.87
C ALA A 219 13.64 -15.78 -29.86
N LYS A 220 14.35 -16.05 -28.76
CA LYS A 220 14.81 -17.40 -28.46
C LYS A 220 13.66 -18.15 -27.78
N PRO A 221 13.38 -19.41 -28.14
CA PRO A 221 12.35 -20.18 -27.47
C PRO A 221 12.83 -20.57 -26.08
N SER A 222 12.48 -19.76 -25.08
CA SER A 222 12.46 -20.15 -23.66
C SER A 222 11.20 -21.00 -23.41
N PRO A 223 11.23 -22.02 -22.52
CA PRO A 223 10.06 -22.89 -22.27
C PRO A 223 8.90 -22.19 -21.53
N SER A 224 8.95 -20.87 -21.38
CA SER A 224 7.91 -20.07 -20.77
C SER A 224 6.75 -19.83 -21.76
N ARG A 225 5.91 -20.87 -21.93
CA ARG A 225 4.59 -20.74 -22.55
C ARG A 225 3.71 -19.92 -21.60
N TYR A 226 3.38 -18.68 -21.95
CA TYR A 226 2.35 -17.90 -21.27
C TYR A 226 1.09 -17.84 -22.15
N ALA A 227 -0.06 -18.08 -21.53
CA ALA A 227 -1.33 -18.34 -22.20
C ALA A 227 -2.13 -17.05 -22.43
N CYS A 228 -2.79 -17.02 -23.58
CA CYS A 228 -3.80 -16.06 -24.01
C CYS A 228 -5.19 -16.70 -23.87
N SER A 229 -6.22 -15.89 -23.56
CA SER A 229 -7.52 -16.05 -24.21
C SER A 229 -8.21 -14.70 -24.38
N VAL A 230 -8.85 -14.58 -25.54
CA VAL A 230 -9.57 -13.44 -26.10
C VAL A 230 -11.06 -13.62 -25.79
N TYR A 231 -11.76 -12.52 -25.51
CA TYR A 231 -13.10 -12.32 -26.05
C TYR A 231 -13.11 -11.05 -26.89
#